data_AF-A0A9X9FU27-F1
#
_entry.id   AF-A0A9X9FU27-F1
#
_cell.length_a   1.000
_cell.length_b   1.000
_cell.length_c   1.000
_cell.angle_alpha   90.00
_cell.angle_beta   90.00
_cell.angle_gamma   90.00
#
_symmetry.space_group_name_H-M   'P 1'
#
loop_
_entity.id
_entity.type
_entity.pdbx_description
1 polymer ?
#
loop_
_entity_poly.entity_id
_entity_poly.type
_entity_poly.pdbx_seq_one_letter_code
_entity_poly.pdbx_strand_id
1 'polypeptide(L)'
;MKQYGKRFATRSLLACVAGLFLTGAAFAQAPASAGTRTLPVLEPYKLVRSLRMLQDQIVAGKPEAVVMLNKLLGFVSADMGRASGEVWNNPENVYAAIIYLFNGGNPEAVRKVLADLKTDAVPPELVKGALAYASGQTIEVVKLFSVPLSPDVPAELKASIVLVTASQMTAFDPATALMRLDQVRLDAPGTLFEEAAIRRSMPIAARLGDADKIRLLARNYLQRFPRSPYMRDFMAQFVDAAVKLNDRIGNAELARLIGSADPVMQYSLYLQIARGALVDGQTERARFMSAEAKKLADKLKTDPTRANLYAAASDVASDSAGSALRELSQISPDKLQEPDRKLLKAAEAVGTVVTRTPDASPPAKPALTEKDVPPMAVANSPENRAEKPVPAPVAVNQKPARNQPEDDLQKTMEDARRKLAEIDALLGKTVQ
;
A
#
# COMPACT_ATOMS: atom_id res chain seq x y z
N MET A 1 -41.59 -68.59 13.74
CA MET A 1 -41.06 -69.91 13.32
C MET A 1 -39.69 -69.66 12.71
N LYS A 2 -38.63 -69.89 13.50
CA LYS A 2 -37.73 -71.07 13.49
C LYS A 2 -36.65 -70.96 12.39
N GLN A 3 -35.39 -71.32 12.56
CA GLN A 3 -34.38 -71.45 13.63
C GLN A 3 -33.18 -72.16 12.96
N TYR A 4 -31.97 -71.97 13.49
CA TYR A 4 -30.75 -72.81 13.33
C TYR A 4 -30.02 -72.78 11.98
N GLY A 5 -28.68 -72.69 11.88
CA GLY A 5 -27.61 -72.72 12.88
C GLY A 5 -26.63 -73.88 12.67
N LYS A 6 -25.33 -73.53 12.72
CA LYS A 6 -24.16 -74.29 13.27
C LYS A 6 -23.13 -75.02 12.36
N ARG A 7 -21.87 -74.69 12.70
CA ARG A 7 -20.65 -75.52 12.93
C ARG A 7 -19.67 -75.72 11.76
N PHE A 8 -18.45 -75.17 11.83
CA PHE A 8 -17.22 -75.56 12.59
C PHE A 8 -16.44 -76.72 11.93
N ALA A 9 -15.18 -76.45 11.51
CA ALA A 9 -14.08 -77.41 11.63
C ALA A 9 -12.71 -76.74 11.47
N THR A 10 -11.81 -77.18 12.34
CA THR A 10 -10.50 -76.69 12.74
C THR A 10 -9.38 -77.39 11.96
N ARG A 11 -8.20 -76.77 11.81
CA ARG A 11 -6.93 -77.51 11.63
C ARG A 11 -5.82 -76.89 12.50
N SER A 12 -5.15 -77.78 13.23
CA SER A 12 -4.21 -77.53 14.33
C SER A 12 -2.74 -77.45 13.89
N LEU A 13 -1.96 -76.90 14.83
CA LEU A 13 -0.51 -76.77 15.00
C LEU A 13 0.38 -77.94 14.52
N LEU A 14 1.63 -77.59 14.19
CA LEU A 14 2.81 -78.33 14.67
C LEU A 14 3.91 -77.35 15.14
N ALA A 15 4.56 -77.70 16.24
CA ALA A 15 5.57 -76.93 16.97
C ALA A 15 6.99 -77.44 16.68
N CYS A 16 7.99 -76.57 16.79
CA CYS A 16 9.38 -76.95 17.11
C CYS A 16 9.95 -75.95 18.13
N VAL A 17 10.33 -76.49 19.28
CA VAL A 17 11.07 -75.86 20.39
C VAL A 17 12.53 -76.30 20.27
N ALA A 18 13.47 -75.36 20.36
CA ALA A 18 14.85 -75.63 20.73
C ALA A 18 15.35 -74.48 21.62
N GLY A 19 15.94 -74.85 22.76
CA GLY A 19 16.10 -73.99 23.92
C GLY A 19 17.44 -73.26 24.09
N LEU A 20 17.42 -72.39 25.11
CA LEU A 20 18.47 -71.81 25.96
C LEU A 20 19.93 -71.89 25.51
N PHE A 21 20.64 -70.75 25.53
CA PHE A 21 21.70 -70.45 26.52
C PHE A 21 21.95 -68.94 26.62
N LEU A 22 21.96 -68.42 27.86
CA LEU A 22 22.49 -67.10 28.20
C LEU A 22 24.02 -67.14 28.12
N THR A 23 24.62 -66.26 27.31
CA THR A 23 25.96 -65.72 27.56
C THR A 23 25.92 -64.22 27.34
N GLY A 24 26.29 -63.48 28.38
CA GLY A 24 26.32 -62.02 28.38
C GLY A 24 27.41 -61.51 27.45
N ALA A 25 27.01 -60.67 26.49
CA ALA A 25 27.89 -59.73 25.82
C ALA A 25 27.36 -58.33 26.11
N ALA A 26 28.17 -57.54 26.81
CA ALA A 26 27.94 -56.12 27.01
C ALA A 26 27.91 -55.43 25.64
N PHE A 27 26.71 -55.17 25.11
CA PHE A 27 26.56 -54.19 24.04
C PHE A 27 26.68 -52.81 24.67
N ALA A 28 27.83 -52.18 24.46
CA ALA A 28 28.03 -50.76 24.67
C ALA A 28 26.89 -50.01 23.97
N GLN A 29 26.08 -49.29 24.76
CA GLN A 29 25.19 -48.27 24.23
C GLN A 29 26.07 -47.16 23.66
N ALA A 30 26.31 -47.21 22.35
CA ALA A 30 26.76 -46.03 21.64
C ALA A 30 25.62 -45.00 21.73
N PRO A 31 25.87 -43.78 22.24
CA PRO A 31 24.84 -42.75 22.23
C PRO A 31 24.49 -42.48 20.77
N ALA A 32 23.22 -42.68 20.42
CA ALA A 32 22.68 -42.18 19.17
C ALA A 32 22.89 -40.66 19.18
N SER A 33 23.91 -40.20 18.45
CA SER A 33 24.10 -38.78 18.22
C SER A 33 22.83 -38.30 17.53
N ALA A 34 22.04 -37.48 18.24
CA ALA A 34 20.98 -36.70 17.65
C ALA A 34 21.64 -35.68 16.73
N GLY A 35 22.06 -36.14 15.55
CA GLY A 35 22.53 -35.28 14.48
C GLY A 35 21.39 -34.33 14.18
N THR A 36 21.61 -33.05 14.51
CA THR A 36 20.74 -31.95 14.10
C THR A 36 20.62 -32.07 12.58
N ARG A 37 19.50 -32.62 12.07
CA ARG A 37 19.26 -32.66 10.63
C ARG A 37 19.21 -31.21 10.18
N THR A 38 20.30 -30.75 9.59
CA THR A 38 20.39 -29.41 9.03
C THR A 38 19.40 -29.42 7.87
N LEU A 39 18.27 -28.75 8.06
CA LEU A 39 17.26 -28.63 7.00
C LEU A 39 17.95 -27.99 5.79
N PRO A 40 17.70 -28.50 4.57
CA PRO A 40 18.37 -28.02 3.36
C PRO A 40 18.16 -26.51 3.23
N VAL A 41 19.25 -25.78 2.95
CA VAL A 41 19.21 -24.37 2.57
C VAL A 41 18.36 -24.29 1.30
N LEU A 42 17.33 -23.45 1.33
CA LEU A 42 16.44 -23.31 0.18
C LEU A 42 17.09 -22.34 -0.81
N GLU A 43 16.97 -22.61 -2.10
CA GLU A 43 17.40 -21.64 -3.13
C GLU A 43 16.70 -20.29 -2.89
N PRO A 44 17.44 -19.16 -2.86
CA PRO A 44 16.89 -17.82 -2.64
C PRO A 44 15.63 -17.50 -3.46
N TYR A 45 15.56 -17.92 -4.73
CA TYR A 45 14.38 -17.67 -5.56
C TYR A 45 13.10 -18.33 -5.03
N LYS A 46 13.19 -19.49 -4.36
CA LYS A 46 12.02 -20.18 -3.77
C LYS A 46 11.46 -19.40 -2.58
N LEU A 47 12.36 -18.83 -1.78
CA LEU A 47 11.98 -18.04 -0.61
C LEU A 47 11.34 -16.71 -1.02
N VAL A 48 11.91 -16.04 -2.02
CA VAL A 48 11.38 -14.78 -2.54
C VAL A 48 10.02 -14.98 -3.23
N ARG A 49 9.84 -16.08 -3.96
CA ARG A 49 8.51 -16.45 -4.49
C ARG A 49 7.48 -16.63 -3.38
N SER A 50 7.86 -17.28 -2.27
CA SER A 50 6.99 -17.45 -1.10
C SER A 50 6.66 -16.11 -0.43
N LEU A 51 7.64 -15.20 -0.38
CA LEU A 51 7.45 -13.84 0.12
C LEU A 51 6.43 -13.06 -0.71
N ARG A 52 6.54 -13.14 -2.03
CA ARG A 52 5.59 -12.51 -2.95
C ARG A 52 4.17 -13.04 -2.76
N MET A 53 4.01 -14.36 -2.63
CA MET A 53 2.68 -14.94 -2.39
C MET A 53 2.04 -14.39 -1.11
N LEU A 54 2.82 -14.16 -0.05
CA LEU A 54 2.32 -13.51 1.17
C LEU A 54 2.00 -12.04 0.96
N GLN A 55 2.83 -11.30 0.21
CA GLN A 55 2.58 -9.91 -0.14
C GLN A 55 1.26 -9.73 -0.92
N ASP A 56 1.01 -10.60 -1.90
CA ASP A 56 -0.23 -10.61 -2.68
C ASP A 56 -1.44 -10.93 -1.78
N GLN A 57 -1.28 -11.83 -0.81
CA GLN A 57 -2.31 -12.11 0.19
C GLN A 57 -2.60 -10.93 1.13
N ILE A 58 -1.58 -10.13 1.47
CA ILE A 58 -1.74 -8.93 2.30
C ILE A 58 -2.61 -7.90 1.58
N VAL A 59 -2.33 -7.61 0.30
CA VAL A 59 -3.16 -6.64 -0.46
C VAL A 59 -4.56 -7.17 -0.76
N ALA A 60 -4.74 -8.49 -0.80
CA ALA A 60 -6.06 -9.12 -0.83
C ALA A 60 -6.81 -9.05 0.53
N GLY A 61 -6.17 -8.52 1.58
CA GLY A 61 -6.78 -8.32 2.90
C GLY A 61 -6.76 -9.55 3.81
N LYS A 62 -5.75 -10.43 3.70
CA LYS A 62 -5.54 -11.55 4.63
C LYS A 62 -4.61 -11.11 5.78
N PRO A 63 -5.14 -10.83 6.98
CA PRO A 63 -4.35 -10.27 8.07
C PRO A 63 -3.25 -11.22 8.59
N GLU A 64 -3.45 -12.53 8.50
CA GLU A 64 -2.48 -13.55 8.94
C GLU A 64 -1.17 -13.49 8.13
N ALA A 65 -1.26 -13.05 6.88
CA ALA A 65 -0.11 -12.96 5.98
C ALA A 65 0.92 -11.90 6.46
N VAL A 66 0.49 -10.88 7.21
CA VAL A 66 1.40 -9.84 7.73
C VAL A 66 2.39 -10.41 8.74
N VAL A 67 1.92 -11.23 9.68
CA VAL A 67 2.80 -11.86 10.69
C VAL A 67 3.79 -12.80 10.01
N MET A 68 3.32 -13.55 9.01
CA MET A 68 4.16 -14.50 8.27
C MET A 68 5.20 -13.77 7.39
N LEU A 69 4.83 -12.62 6.79
CA LEU A 69 5.73 -11.79 5.98
C LEU A 69 6.97 -11.38 6.77
N ASN A 70 6.80 -10.81 7.96
CA ASN A 70 7.91 -10.33 8.77
C ASN A 70 8.88 -11.45 9.14
N LYS A 71 8.34 -12.64 9.49
CA LYS A 71 9.15 -13.83 9.77
C LYS A 71 9.93 -14.26 8.54
N LEU A 72 9.28 -14.30 7.38
CA LEU A 72 9.91 -14.72 6.13
C LEU A 72 10.97 -13.72 5.65
N LEU A 73 10.76 -12.41 5.81
CA LEU A 73 11.77 -11.39 5.50
C LEU A 73 13.07 -11.61 6.28
N GLY A 74 12.96 -11.87 7.59
CA GLY A 74 14.11 -12.18 8.44
C GLY A 74 14.76 -13.51 8.07
N PHE A 75 13.94 -14.52 7.77
CA PHE A 75 14.42 -15.83 7.34
C PHE A 75 15.21 -15.76 6.03
N VAL A 76 14.70 -15.06 5.01
CA VAL A 76 15.39 -14.85 3.73
C VAL A 76 16.75 -14.19 3.96
N SER A 77 16.81 -13.14 4.78
CA SER A 77 18.07 -12.45 5.10
C SER A 77 19.10 -13.40 5.74
N ALA A 78 18.68 -14.25 6.68
CA ALA A 78 19.56 -15.19 7.36
C ALA A 78 19.99 -16.34 6.45
N ASP A 79 19.11 -16.81 5.56
CA ASP A 79 19.41 -17.89 4.64
C ASP A 79 20.39 -17.46 3.56
N MET A 80 20.23 -16.25 3.01
CA MET A 80 21.19 -15.67 2.05
C MET A 80 22.61 -15.58 2.62
N GLY A 81 22.76 -15.23 3.90
CA GLY A 81 24.07 -15.15 4.56
C GLY A 81 24.72 -16.51 4.84
N ARG A 82 23.96 -17.62 4.77
CA ARG A 82 24.46 -19.00 4.97
C ARG A 82 24.64 -19.76 3.65
N ALA A 83 24.08 -19.25 2.55
CA ALA A 83 24.19 -19.88 1.24
C ALA A 83 25.66 -19.94 0.79
N SER A 84 26.07 -21.05 0.19
CA SER A 84 27.41 -21.18 -0.39
C SER A 84 27.55 -20.29 -1.63
N GLY A 85 28.79 -19.96 -2.00
CA GLY A 85 29.08 -19.16 -3.21
C GLY A 85 28.48 -19.75 -4.49
N GLU A 86 28.39 -21.09 -4.58
CA GLU A 86 27.86 -21.80 -5.75
C GLU A 86 26.38 -21.50 -6.04
N VAL A 87 25.58 -21.23 -4.99
CA VAL A 87 24.15 -20.87 -5.12
C VAL A 87 23.98 -19.62 -5.97
N TRP A 88 24.95 -18.70 -5.89
CA TRP A 88 24.92 -17.41 -6.59
C TRP A 88 25.39 -17.48 -8.05
N ASN A 89 25.87 -18.64 -8.51
CA ASN A 89 26.12 -18.87 -9.93
C ASN A 89 24.82 -18.99 -10.74
N ASN A 90 23.71 -19.32 -10.07
CA ASN A 90 22.38 -19.34 -10.68
C ASN A 90 21.82 -17.90 -10.77
N PRO A 91 21.56 -17.36 -11.99
CA PRO A 91 21.05 -16.00 -12.15
C PRO A 91 19.71 -15.76 -11.43
N GLU A 92 18.85 -16.78 -11.31
CA GLU A 92 17.57 -16.66 -10.60
C GLU A 92 17.74 -16.30 -9.13
N ASN A 93 18.79 -16.80 -8.49
CA ASN A 93 19.09 -16.44 -7.10
C ASN A 93 19.58 -15.01 -6.97
N VAL A 94 20.36 -14.52 -7.94
CA VAL A 94 20.79 -13.12 -7.97
C VAL A 94 19.60 -12.19 -8.21
N TYR A 95 18.72 -12.52 -9.16
CA TYR A 95 17.47 -11.77 -9.38
C TYR A 95 16.60 -11.75 -8.12
N ALA A 96 16.45 -12.89 -7.45
CA ALA A 96 15.69 -12.99 -6.21
C ALA A 96 16.27 -12.10 -5.10
N ALA A 97 17.60 -12.02 -4.95
CA ALA A 97 18.23 -11.12 -3.98
C ALA A 97 17.93 -9.64 -4.28
N ILE A 98 17.94 -9.25 -5.55
CA ILE A 98 17.63 -7.88 -5.97
C ILE A 98 16.14 -7.57 -5.79
N ILE A 99 15.24 -8.50 -6.14
CA ILE A 99 13.79 -8.38 -5.90
C ILE A 99 13.52 -8.24 -4.40
N TYR A 100 14.14 -9.09 -3.58
CA TYR A 100 14.03 -9.03 -2.12
C TYR A 100 14.42 -7.65 -1.59
N LEU A 101 15.57 -7.12 -2.04
CA LEU A 101 16.03 -5.78 -1.68
C LEU A 101 14.99 -4.69 -2.02
N PHE A 102 14.50 -4.67 -3.25
CA PHE A 102 13.57 -3.64 -3.72
C PHE A 102 12.18 -3.73 -3.08
N ASN A 103 11.79 -4.91 -2.58
CA ASN A 103 10.51 -5.15 -1.92
C ASN A 103 10.59 -5.09 -0.38
N GLY A 104 11.60 -4.42 0.18
CA GLY A 104 11.71 -4.12 1.61
C GLY A 104 12.56 -5.11 2.41
N GLY A 105 13.36 -5.94 1.73
CA GLY A 105 14.34 -6.82 2.34
C GLY A 105 15.52 -6.07 2.99
N ASN A 106 16.31 -6.80 3.77
CA ASN A 106 17.48 -6.25 4.47
C ASN A 106 18.59 -5.84 3.48
N PRO A 107 18.93 -4.54 3.37
CA PRO A 107 19.94 -4.06 2.43
C PRO A 107 21.34 -4.55 2.74
N GLU A 108 21.68 -4.75 4.01
CA GLU A 108 23.00 -5.22 4.43
C GLU A 108 23.27 -6.66 3.99
N ALA A 109 22.25 -7.52 4.06
CA ALA A 109 22.37 -8.92 3.64
C ALA A 109 22.62 -9.02 2.13
N VAL A 110 21.86 -8.26 1.34
CA VAL A 110 22.01 -8.26 -0.12
C VAL A 110 23.33 -7.62 -0.54
N ARG A 111 23.78 -6.55 0.13
CA ARG A 111 25.06 -5.91 -0.18
C ARG A 111 26.24 -6.86 -0.03
N LYS A 112 26.26 -7.67 1.04
CA LYS A 112 27.31 -8.68 1.26
C LYS A 112 27.34 -9.70 0.12
N VAL A 113 26.18 -10.24 -0.25
CA VAL A 113 26.06 -11.20 -1.35
C VAL A 113 26.54 -10.60 -2.68
N LEU A 114 26.08 -9.39 -3.01
CA LEU A 114 26.38 -8.77 -4.31
C LEU A 114 27.82 -8.24 -4.42
N ALA A 115 28.44 -7.83 -3.30
CA ALA A 115 29.84 -7.38 -3.29
C ALA A 115 30.83 -8.52 -3.56
N ASP A 116 30.50 -9.73 -3.11
CA ASP A 116 31.33 -10.94 -3.28
C ASP A 116 30.99 -11.71 -4.58
N LEU A 117 30.06 -11.20 -5.38
CA LEU A 117 29.57 -11.84 -6.59
C LEU A 117 30.65 -11.82 -7.69
N LYS A 118 31.08 -13.00 -8.14
CA LYS A 118 32.12 -13.17 -9.19
C LYS A 118 31.57 -13.74 -10.50
N THR A 119 30.26 -13.61 -10.75
CA THR A 119 29.60 -14.18 -11.92
C THR A 119 29.13 -13.10 -12.88
N ASP A 120 29.25 -13.39 -14.18
CA ASP A 120 28.69 -12.58 -15.28
C ASP A 120 27.30 -13.09 -15.70
N ALA A 121 26.68 -13.96 -14.90
CA ALA A 121 25.38 -14.57 -15.21
C ALA A 121 24.21 -13.57 -15.25
N VAL A 122 24.38 -12.37 -14.69
CA VAL A 122 23.39 -11.29 -14.74
C VAL A 122 24.02 -10.01 -15.28
N PRO A 123 23.24 -9.14 -15.97
CA PRO A 123 23.74 -7.85 -16.41
C PRO A 123 24.35 -7.02 -15.25
N PRO A 124 25.56 -6.47 -15.42
CA PRO A 124 26.27 -5.78 -14.34
C PRO A 124 25.54 -4.53 -13.86
N GLU A 125 24.70 -3.91 -14.69
CA GLU A 125 23.86 -2.77 -14.35
C GLU A 125 22.84 -3.10 -13.25
N LEU A 126 22.30 -4.33 -13.23
CA LEU A 126 21.37 -4.78 -12.19
C LEU A 126 22.07 -4.83 -10.82
N VAL A 127 23.28 -5.38 -10.79
CA VAL A 127 24.09 -5.48 -9.56
C VAL A 127 24.49 -4.10 -9.07
N LYS A 128 25.01 -3.24 -9.97
CA LYS A 128 25.36 -1.85 -9.65
C LYS A 128 24.15 -1.06 -9.13
N GLY A 129 22.99 -1.19 -9.78
CA GLY A 129 21.76 -0.50 -9.38
C GLY A 129 21.23 -0.99 -8.03
N ALA A 130 21.30 -2.29 -7.76
CA ALA A 130 20.95 -2.87 -6.47
C ALA A 130 21.88 -2.38 -5.34
N LEU A 131 23.20 -2.37 -5.57
CA LEU A 131 24.16 -1.83 -4.61
C LEU A 131 23.93 -0.33 -4.34
N ALA A 132 23.70 0.46 -5.39
CA ALA A 132 23.37 1.88 -5.27
C ALA A 132 22.11 2.10 -4.42
N TYR A 133 21.05 1.29 -4.63
CA TYR A 133 19.83 1.35 -3.83
C TYR A 133 20.06 0.95 -2.38
N ALA A 134 20.80 -0.13 -2.13
CA ALA A 134 21.17 -0.58 -0.78
C ALA A 134 22.02 0.46 -0.02
N SER A 135 22.70 1.37 -0.74
CA SER A 135 23.47 2.48 -0.19
C SER A 135 22.71 3.81 -0.17
N GLY A 136 21.43 3.85 -0.55
CA GLY A 136 20.61 5.06 -0.55
C GLY A 136 20.94 6.06 -1.68
N GLN A 137 21.73 5.66 -2.68
CA GLN A 137 22.17 6.52 -3.79
C GLN A 137 21.08 6.68 -4.86
N THR A 138 20.02 7.38 -4.47
CA THR A 138 18.73 7.41 -5.18
C THR A 138 18.82 7.97 -6.62
N ILE A 139 19.65 8.98 -6.86
CA ILE A 139 19.86 9.55 -8.21
C ILE A 139 20.58 8.55 -9.12
N GLU A 140 21.59 7.85 -8.59
CA GLU A 140 22.36 6.87 -9.36
C GLU A 140 21.51 5.65 -9.73
N VAL A 141 20.63 5.20 -8.82
CA VAL A 141 19.65 4.14 -9.11
C VAL A 141 18.79 4.50 -10.31
N VAL A 142 18.26 5.72 -10.36
CA VAL A 142 17.44 6.18 -11.48
C VAL A 142 18.25 6.21 -12.77
N LYS A 143 19.47 6.75 -12.73
CA LYS A 143 20.36 6.81 -13.89
C LYS A 143 20.65 5.42 -14.46
N LEU A 144 21.00 4.46 -13.60
CA LEU A 144 21.29 3.07 -13.98
C LEU A 144 20.08 2.36 -14.58
N PHE A 145 18.87 2.67 -14.11
CA PHE A 145 17.61 2.06 -14.58
C PHE A 145 16.80 2.95 -15.53
N SER A 146 17.40 4.02 -16.06
CA SER A 146 16.77 4.87 -17.07
C SER A 146 16.75 4.22 -18.44
N VAL A 147 17.71 3.33 -18.72
CA VAL A 147 17.83 2.59 -19.98
C VAL A 147 16.84 1.41 -20.01
N PRO A 148 16.27 1.04 -21.17
CA PRO A 148 15.47 -0.18 -21.31
C PRO A 148 16.23 -1.42 -20.81
N LEU A 149 15.59 -2.19 -19.95
CA LEU A 149 16.13 -3.45 -19.43
C LEU A 149 16.10 -4.54 -20.50
N SER A 150 17.06 -5.47 -20.46
CA SER A 150 17.08 -6.62 -21.37
C SER A 150 15.73 -7.40 -21.33
N PRO A 151 15.26 -7.92 -22.48
CA PRO A 151 14.11 -8.83 -22.53
C PRO A 151 14.22 -10.00 -21.56
N ASP A 152 15.43 -10.52 -21.34
CA ASP A 152 15.71 -11.69 -20.49
C ASP A 152 15.56 -11.41 -18.99
N VAL A 153 15.49 -10.14 -18.57
CA VAL A 153 15.27 -9.80 -17.17
C VAL A 153 13.84 -10.19 -16.77
N PRO A 154 13.65 -10.93 -15.65
CA PRO A 154 12.32 -11.34 -15.19
C PRO A 154 11.37 -10.17 -15.02
N ALA A 155 10.11 -10.36 -15.41
CA ALA A 155 9.07 -9.32 -15.33
C ALA A 155 8.90 -8.75 -13.91
N GLU A 156 9.05 -9.59 -12.88
CA GLU A 156 8.98 -9.18 -11.48
C GLU A 156 10.13 -8.23 -11.07
N LEU A 157 11.33 -8.49 -11.57
CA LEU A 157 12.47 -7.60 -11.34
C LEU A 157 12.27 -6.27 -12.08
N LYS A 158 11.77 -6.30 -13.31
CA LYS A 158 11.39 -5.08 -14.06
C LYS A 158 10.36 -4.25 -13.28
N ALA A 159 9.32 -4.89 -12.76
CA ALA A 159 8.29 -4.23 -11.95
C ALA A 159 8.88 -3.62 -10.68
N SER A 160 9.72 -4.37 -9.96
CA SER A 160 10.39 -3.89 -8.74
C SER A 160 11.26 -2.66 -9.03
N ILE A 161 12.03 -2.68 -10.12
CA ILE A 161 12.87 -1.55 -10.57
C ILE A 161 12.01 -0.32 -10.90
N VAL A 162 10.94 -0.49 -11.66
CA VAL A 162 10.02 0.62 -12.00
C VAL A 162 9.45 1.24 -10.73
N LEU A 163 9.01 0.40 -9.79
CA LEU A 163 8.45 0.90 -8.54
C LEU A 163 9.47 1.73 -7.78
N VAL A 164 10.68 1.22 -7.50
CA VAL A 164 11.68 1.95 -6.70
C VAL A 164 12.18 3.24 -7.36
N THR A 165 12.11 3.34 -8.70
CA THR A 165 12.55 4.53 -9.45
C THR A 165 11.45 5.56 -9.68
N ALA A 166 10.17 5.14 -9.73
CA ALA A 166 9.05 5.99 -10.14
C ALA A 166 8.93 7.31 -9.37
N SER A 167 9.14 7.29 -8.04
CA SER A 167 9.01 8.50 -7.21
C SER A 167 9.97 9.61 -7.63
N GLN A 168 11.18 9.23 -8.02
CA GLN A 168 12.23 10.18 -8.39
C GLN A 168 12.08 10.60 -9.85
N MET A 169 11.73 9.64 -10.72
CA MET A 169 11.37 9.94 -12.10
C MET A 169 10.24 10.95 -12.21
N THR A 170 9.25 10.89 -11.31
CA THR A 170 8.14 11.84 -11.26
C THR A 170 8.59 13.30 -11.12
N ALA A 171 9.74 13.56 -10.50
CA ALA A 171 10.24 14.91 -10.31
C ALA A 171 10.60 15.58 -11.64
N PHE A 172 11.22 14.84 -12.57
CA PHE A 172 11.77 15.38 -13.82
C PHE A 172 11.04 14.91 -15.09
N ASP A 173 10.44 13.71 -15.10
CA ASP A 173 9.67 13.15 -16.21
C ASP A 173 8.43 12.37 -15.70
N PRO A 174 7.38 13.09 -15.26
CA PRO A 174 6.16 12.47 -14.74
C PRO A 174 5.40 11.65 -15.79
N ALA A 175 5.48 12.00 -17.08
CA ALA A 175 4.76 11.27 -18.13
C ALA A 175 5.37 9.89 -18.34
N THR A 176 6.71 9.79 -18.45
CA THR A 176 7.39 8.50 -18.56
C THR A 176 7.24 7.68 -17.28
N ALA A 177 7.30 8.32 -16.10
CA ALA A 177 7.06 7.62 -14.83
C ALA A 177 5.68 6.97 -14.80
N LEU A 178 4.63 7.69 -15.23
CA LEU A 178 3.27 7.18 -15.31
C LEU A 178 3.16 6.03 -16.32
N MET A 179 3.75 6.17 -17.50
CA MET A 179 3.77 5.11 -18.53
C MET A 179 4.42 3.83 -18.03
N ARG A 180 5.56 3.93 -17.33
CA ARG A 180 6.24 2.75 -16.75
C ARG A 180 5.40 2.09 -15.67
N LEU A 181 4.74 2.87 -14.80
CA LEU A 181 3.83 2.33 -13.78
C LEU A 181 2.60 1.65 -14.41
N ASP A 182 2.07 2.20 -15.51
CA ASP A 182 1.01 1.55 -16.26
C ASP A 182 1.42 0.18 -16.79
N GLN A 183 2.66 0.04 -17.28
CA GLN A 183 3.18 -1.25 -17.72
C GLN A 183 3.19 -2.27 -16.57
N VAL A 184 3.64 -1.88 -15.38
CA VAL A 184 3.59 -2.74 -14.17
C VAL A 184 2.16 -3.18 -13.85
N ARG A 185 1.20 -2.24 -13.93
CA ARG A 185 -0.21 -2.53 -13.68
C ARG A 185 -0.78 -3.54 -14.69
N LEU A 186 -0.34 -3.50 -15.94
CA LEU A 186 -0.77 -4.42 -16.99
C LEU A 186 -0.10 -5.80 -16.88
N ASP A 187 1.16 -5.85 -16.46
CA ASP A 187 1.95 -7.09 -16.42
C ASP A 187 1.70 -7.94 -15.16
N ALA A 188 1.25 -7.32 -14.06
CA ALA A 188 1.11 -8.00 -12.77
C ALA A 188 -0.27 -7.82 -12.11
N PRO A 189 -1.40 -8.05 -12.82
CA PRO A 189 -2.73 -7.81 -12.26
C PRO A 189 -3.02 -8.72 -11.05
N GLY A 190 -3.72 -8.17 -10.04
CA GLY A 190 -4.11 -8.83 -8.81
C GLY A 190 -3.00 -8.97 -7.77
N THR A 191 -1.82 -8.41 -8.04
CA THR A 191 -0.64 -8.53 -7.15
C THR A 191 -0.38 -7.23 -6.38
N LEU A 192 0.52 -7.29 -5.39
CA LEU A 192 1.04 -6.09 -4.72
C LEU A 192 1.68 -5.11 -5.73
N PHE A 193 2.23 -5.60 -6.83
CA PHE A 193 2.81 -4.73 -7.86
C PHE A 193 1.76 -3.87 -8.55
N GLU A 194 0.60 -4.44 -8.92
CA GLU A 194 -0.52 -3.66 -9.49
C GLU A 194 -1.03 -2.63 -8.48
N GLU A 195 -1.23 -3.04 -7.23
CA GLU A 195 -1.69 -2.18 -6.13
C GLU A 195 -0.76 -0.97 -5.96
N ALA A 196 0.55 -1.22 -5.84
CA ALA A 196 1.56 -0.19 -5.65
C ALA A 196 1.67 0.71 -6.87
N ALA A 197 1.56 0.15 -8.08
CA ALA A 197 1.57 0.91 -9.32
C ALA A 197 0.37 1.86 -9.40
N ILE A 198 -0.83 1.41 -9.03
CA ILE A 198 -2.03 2.27 -9.00
C ILE A 198 -1.85 3.42 -8.02
N ARG A 199 -1.44 3.15 -6.78
CA ARG A 199 -1.25 4.21 -5.76
C ARG A 199 -0.17 5.21 -6.16
N ARG A 200 0.93 4.75 -6.76
CA ARG A 200 1.99 5.66 -7.22
C ARG A 200 1.58 6.45 -8.46
N SER A 201 0.70 5.91 -9.30
CA SER A 201 0.17 6.57 -10.49
C SER A 201 -0.84 7.66 -10.17
N MET A 202 -1.66 7.49 -9.13
CA MET A 202 -2.75 8.42 -8.78
C MET A 202 -2.30 9.90 -8.63
N PRO A 203 -1.30 10.25 -7.80
CA PRO A 203 -0.85 11.64 -7.68
C PRO A 203 -0.16 12.15 -8.96
N ILE A 204 0.48 11.27 -9.75
CA ILE A 204 1.13 11.65 -11.02
C ILE A 204 0.07 12.03 -12.05
N ALA A 205 -0.96 11.19 -12.22
CA ALA A 205 -2.10 11.47 -13.09
C ALA A 205 -2.82 12.77 -12.70
N ALA A 206 -3.01 13.00 -11.39
CA ALA A 206 -3.59 14.24 -10.89
C ALA A 206 -2.72 15.47 -11.20
N ARG A 207 -1.38 15.33 -11.09
CA ARG A 207 -0.42 16.38 -11.48
C ARG A 207 -0.46 16.69 -12.98
N LEU A 208 -0.60 15.66 -13.81
CA LEU A 208 -0.69 15.78 -15.27
C LEU A 208 -2.08 16.22 -15.76
N GLY A 209 -3.08 16.27 -14.88
CA GLY A 209 -4.45 16.60 -15.25
C GLY A 209 -5.19 15.49 -16.00
N ASP A 210 -4.69 14.25 -15.95
CA ASP A 210 -5.24 13.12 -16.69
C ASP A 210 -6.45 12.51 -15.96
N ALA A 211 -7.62 13.11 -16.20
CA ALA A 211 -8.87 12.68 -15.58
C ALA A 211 -9.27 11.25 -15.98
N ASP A 212 -8.98 10.83 -17.21
CA ASP A 212 -9.28 9.46 -17.68
C ASP A 212 -8.46 8.42 -16.93
N LYS A 213 -7.19 8.73 -16.67
CA LYS A 213 -6.35 7.90 -15.82
C LYS A 213 -6.87 7.83 -14.40
N ILE A 214 -7.26 8.97 -13.79
CA ILE A 214 -7.84 8.96 -12.44
C ILE A 214 -9.08 8.06 -12.37
N ARG A 215 -10.00 8.17 -13.35
CA ARG A 215 -11.18 7.31 -13.46
C ARG A 215 -10.81 5.83 -13.51
N LEU A 216 -9.83 5.47 -14.36
CA LEU A 216 -9.36 4.09 -14.52
C LEU A 216 -8.73 3.56 -13.23
N LEU A 217 -7.80 4.31 -12.65
CA LEU A 217 -7.09 3.94 -11.44
C LEU A 217 -8.05 3.78 -10.26
N ALA A 218 -9.01 4.69 -10.11
CA ALA A 218 -9.99 4.65 -9.03
C ALA A 218 -10.89 3.42 -9.12
N ARG A 219 -11.44 3.12 -10.30
CA ARG A 219 -12.26 1.91 -10.51
C ARG A 219 -11.46 0.64 -10.22
N ASN A 220 -10.26 0.52 -10.78
CA ASN A 220 -9.45 -0.68 -10.62
C ASN A 220 -9.12 -0.92 -9.14
N TYR A 221 -8.75 0.12 -8.40
CA TYR A 221 -8.40 -0.02 -7.00
C TYR A 221 -9.60 -0.41 -6.14
N LEU A 222 -10.73 0.30 -6.26
CA LEU A 222 -11.93 0.05 -5.47
C LEU A 222 -12.50 -1.36 -5.73
N GLN A 223 -12.36 -1.87 -6.96
CA GLN A 223 -12.82 -3.21 -7.32
C GLN A 223 -11.85 -4.32 -6.88
N ARG A 224 -10.54 -4.15 -7.08
CA ARG A 224 -9.55 -5.22 -6.89
C ARG A 224 -8.93 -5.26 -5.50
N PHE A 225 -8.77 -4.10 -4.88
CA PHE A 225 -8.04 -3.93 -3.62
C PHE A 225 -8.88 -3.32 -2.48
N PRO A 226 -10.19 -3.64 -2.32
CA PRO A 226 -11.04 -3.00 -1.31
C PRO A 226 -10.57 -3.24 0.13
N ARG A 227 -9.78 -4.29 0.35
CA ARG A 227 -9.26 -4.69 1.67
C ARG A 227 -7.74 -4.50 1.81
N SER A 228 -7.12 -3.82 0.85
CA SER A 228 -5.69 -3.52 0.92
C SER A 228 -5.40 -2.69 2.19
N PRO A 229 -4.32 -2.99 2.93
CA PRO A 229 -3.92 -2.17 4.08
C PRO A 229 -3.56 -0.73 3.68
N TYR A 230 -3.31 -0.48 2.39
CA TYR A 230 -3.00 0.84 1.85
C TYR A 230 -4.25 1.62 1.41
N MET A 231 -5.46 1.08 1.62
CA MET A 231 -6.72 1.72 1.24
C MET A 231 -6.83 3.16 1.76
N ARG A 232 -6.47 3.40 3.02
CA ARG A 232 -6.55 4.75 3.61
C ARG A 232 -5.70 5.77 2.85
N ASP A 233 -4.48 5.37 2.48
CA ASP A 233 -3.56 6.25 1.76
C ASP A 233 -4.03 6.48 0.32
N PHE A 234 -4.57 5.43 -0.32
CA PHE A 234 -5.23 5.55 -1.62
C PHE A 234 -6.42 6.52 -1.58
N MET A 235 -7.27 6.44 -0.54
CA MET A 235 -8.42 7.33 -0.39
C MET A 235 -7.99 8.80 -0.32
N ALA A 236 -6.94 9.10 0.45
CA ALA A 236 -6.41 10.46 0.54
C ALA A 236 -5.96 10.97 -0.84
N GLN A 237 -5.21 10.16 -1.59
CA GLN A 237 -4.77 10.51 -2.95
C GLN A 237 -5.94 10.67 -3.92
N PHE A 238 -6.97 9.84 -3.81
CA PHE A 238 -8.16 9.94 -4.64
C PHE A 238 -8.99 11.20 -4.33
N VAL A 239 -9.13 11.56 -3.05
CA VAL A 239 -9.76 12.81 -2.61
C VAL A 239 -9.00 14.01 -3.17
N ASP A 240 -7.67 14.04 -3.03
CA ASP A 240 -6.83 15.12 -3.56
C ASP A 240 -6.98 15.25 -5.08
N ALA A 241 -6.99 14.14 -5.81
CA ALA A 241 -7.21 14.13 -7.26
C ALA A 241 -8.60 14.64 -7.64
N ALA A 242 -9.64 14.23 -6.90
CA ALA A 242 -11.02 14.61 -7.14
C ALA A 242 -11.28 16.11 -6.89
N VAL A 243 -10.60 16.71 -5.91
CA VAL A 243 -10.63 18.16 -5.67
C VAL A 243 -9.82 18.88 -6.74
N LYS A 244 -8.58 18.44 -7.01
CA LYS A 244 -7.69 19.08 -7.98
C LYS A 244 -8.25 19.11 -9.41
N LEU A 245 -8.99 18.08 -9.81
CA LEU A 245 -9.56 17.95 -11.16
C LEU A 245 -11.07 18.20 -11.18
N ASN A 246 -11.56 19.12 -10.34
CA ASN A 246 -12.97 19.48 -10.24
C ASN A 246 -13.63 19.76 -11.60
N ASP A 247 -12.95 20.53 -12.44
CA ASP A 247 -13.49 20.97 -13.74
C ASP A 247 -13.45 19.87 -14.81
N ARG A 248 -12.78 18.75 -14.53
CA ARG A 248 -12.60 17.64 -15.47
C ARG A 248 -13.33 16.37 -15.05
N ILE A 249 -13.61 16.19 -13.76
CA ILE A 249 -14.33 15.05 -13.19
C ILE A 249 -15.59 15.57 -12.51
N GLY A 250 -16.73 15.53 -13.22
CA GLY A 250 -17.99 16.07 -12.72
C GLY A 250 -18.55 15.34 -11.50
N ASN A 251 -19.40 16.01 -10.74
CA ASN A 251 -19.98 15.50 -9.48
C ASN A 251 -20.74 14.17 -9.64
N ALA A 252 -21.59 14.07 -10.66
CA ALA A 252 -22.35 12.85 -10.94
C ALA A 252 -21.45 11.67 -11.33
N GLU A 253 -20.37 11.94 -12.05
CA GLU A 253 -19.38 10.93 -12.40
C GLU A 253 -18.62 10.46 -11.15
N LEU A 254 -18.17 11.38 -10.31
CA LEU A 254 -17.47 11.07 -9.08
C LEU A 254 -18.33 10.20 -8.14
N ALA A 255 -19.62 10.51 -8.02
CA ALA A 255 -20.56 9.67 -7.28
C ALA A 255 -20.68 8.25 -7.86
N ARG A 256 -20.65 8.08 -9.19
CA ARG A 256 -20.64 6.75 -9.81
C ARG A 256 -19.36 5.96 -9.49
N LEU A 257 -18.20 6.63 -9.49
CA LEU A 257 -16.92 5.99 -9.12
C LEU A 257 -16.96 5.52 -7.66
N ILE A 258 -17.38 6.41 -6.75
CA ILE A 258 -17.50 6.13 -5.32
C ILE A 258 -18.52 5.03 -5.06
N GLY A 259 -19.62 4.98 -5.82
CA GLY A 259 -20.68 3.99 -5.68
C GLY A 259 -20.25 2.53 -5.81
N SER A 260 -19.05 2.25 -6.31
CA SER A 260 -18.48 0.90 -6.36
C SER A 260 -17.90 0.42 -5.03
N ALA A 261 -17.64 1.33 -4.09
CA ALA A 261 -17.15 1.02 -2.74
C ALA A 261 -18.28 0.55 -1.81
N ASP A 262 -17.95 0.00 -0.64
CA ASP A 262 -18.96 -0.30 0.38
C ASP A 262 -19.56 0.99 0.98
N PRO A 263 -20.81 0.97 1.49
CA PRO A 263 -21.49 2.17 1.96
C PRO A 263 -20.74 2.98 3.03
N VAL A 264 -19.97 2.34 3.90
CA VAL A 264 -19.20 3.04 4.95
C VAL A 264 -18.04 3.81 4.31
N MET A 265 -17.37 3.20 3.35
CA MET A 265 -16.33 3.86 2.56
C MET A 265 -16.88 4.99 1.70
N GLN A 266 -18.05 4.79 1.06
CA GLN A 266 -18.73 5.85 0.30
C GLN A 266 -19.00 7.07 1.17
N TYR A 267 -19.59 6.87 2.36
CA TYR A 267 -19.86 7.95 3.31
C TYR A 267 -18.58 8.71 3.69
N SER A 268 -17.49 7.99 3.95
CA SER A 268 -16.19 8.58 4.26
C SER A 268 -15.61 9.40 3.09
N LEU A 269 -15.67 8.88 1.86
CA LEU A 269 -15.19 9.58 0.66
C LEU A 269 -15.98 10.86 0.41
N TYR A 270 -17.31 10.79 0.45
CA TYR A 270 -18.15 11.96 0.24
C TYR A 270 -17.85 13.07 1.23
N LEU A 271 -17.66 12.75 2.51
CA LEU A 271 -17.31 13.76 3.51
C LEU A 271 -15.91 14.33 3.32
N GLN A 272 -14.92 13.50 2.96
CA GLN A 272 -13.56 13.97 2.72
C GLN A 272 -13.48 14.88 1.48
N ILE A 273 -14.18 14.51 0.40
CA ILE A 273 -14.26 15.34 -0.81
C ILE A 273 -15.04 16.62 -0.52
N ALA A 274 -16.17 16.54 0.19
CA ALA A 274 -16.95 17.73 0.56
C ALA A 274 -16.11 18.73 1.35
N ARG A 275 -15.35 18.25 2.34
CA ARG A 275 -14.45 19.08 3.13
C ARG A 275 -13.32 19.67 2.29
N GLY A 276 -12.66 18.86 1.46
CA GLY A 276 -11.57 19.30 0.59
C GLY A 276 -12.04 20.35 -0.41
N ALA A 277 -13.16 20.10 -1.08
CA ALA A 277 -13.81 21.02 -2.00
C ALA A 277 -14.19 22.34 -1.32
N LEU A 278 -14.74 22.29 -0.11
CA LEU A 278 -15.11 23.50 0.64
C LEU A 278 -13.90 24.35 1.02
N VAL A 279 -12.80 23.71 1.46
CA VAL A 279 -11.53 24.40 1.76
C VAL A 279 -10.93 25.04 0.50
N ASP A 280 -11.11 24.40 -0.67
CA ASP A 280 -10.65 24.91 -1.96
C ASP A 280 -11.63 25.89 -2.63
N GLY A 281 -12.73 26.25 -1.95
CA GLY A 281 -13.74 27.19 -2.47
C GLY A 281 -14.69 26.62 -3.53
N GLN A 282 -14.67 25.30 -3.75
CA GLN A 282 -15.51 24.58 -4.72
C GLN A 282 -16.90 24.27 -4.14
N THR A 283 -17.70 25.31 -3.90
CA THR A 283 -18.98 25.23 -3.18
C THR A 283 -20.00 24.27 -3.81
N GLU A 284 -20.09 24.19 -5.14
CA GLU A 284 -21.01 23.26 -5.82
C GLU A 284 -20.65 21.79 -5.52
N ARG A 285 -19.37 21.42 -5.63
CA ARG A 285 -18.89 20.08 -5.30
C ARG A 285 -19.08 19.78 -3.83
N ALA A 286 -18.74 20.72 -2.95
CA ALA A 286 -18.93 20.56 -1.52
C ALA A 286 -20.40 20.31 -1.15
N ARG A 287 -21.32 21.09 -1.72
CA ARG A 287 -22.77 20.91 -1.54
C ARG A 287 -23.24 19.54 -2.06
N PHE A 288 -22.83 19.16 -3.28
CA PHE A 288 -23.23 17.89 -3.87
C PHE A 288 -22.76 16.69 -3.03
N MET A 289 -21.49 16.67 -2.65
CA MET A 289 -20.92 15.55 -1.90
C MET A 289 -21.49 15.47 -0.48
N SER A 290 -21.74 16.61 0.16
CA SER A 290 -22.46 16.66 1.44
C SER A 290 -23.87 16.07 1.33
N ALA A 291 -24.59 16.34 0.24
CA ALA A 291 -25.92 15.78 0.01
C ALA A 291 -25.89 14.24 -0.15
N GLU A 292 -24.92 13.70 -0.89
CA GLU A 292 -24.72 12.25 -1.01
C GLU A 292 -24.34 11.61 0.34
N ALA A 293 -23.47 12.26 1.11
CA ALA A 293 -23.13 11.81 2.46
C ALA A 293 -24.36 11.77 3.38
N LYS A 294 -25.22 12.79 3.34
CA LYS A 294 -26.45 12.85 4.14
C LYS A 294 -27.43 11.73 3.80
N LYS A 295 -27.64 11.44 2.51
CA LYS A 295 -28.46 10.31 2.06
C LYS A 295 -27.95 8.96 2.58
N LEU A 296 -26.63 8.80 2.70
CA LEU A 296 -26.03 7.60 3.27
C LEU A 296 -26.10 7.59 4.80
N ALA A 297 -26.00 8.74 5.46
CA ALA A 297 -26.07 8.84 6.91
C ALA A 297 -27.37 8.24 7.46
N ASP A 298 -28.50 8.55 6.82
CA ASP A 298 -29.83 8.02 7.16
C ASP A 298 -29.89 6.49 7.04
N LYS A 299 -29.34 5.95 5.95
CA LYS A 299 -29.30 4.50 5.69
C LYS A 299 -28.38 3.77 6.68
N LEU A 300 -27.25 4.36 7.01
CA LEU A 300 -26.25 3.81 7.92
C LEU A 300 -26.57 4.08 9.39
N LYS A 301 -27.62 4.85 9.69
CA LYS A 301 -27.96 5.31 11.04
C LYS A 301 -26.77 5.96 11.76
N THR A 302 -25.99 6.75 11.02
CA THR A 302 -24.83 7.47 11.55
C THR A 302 -25.11 8.97 11.64
N ASP A 303 -24.29 9.69 12.38
CA ASP A 303 -24.47 11.12 12.65
C ASP A 303 -24.25 11.97 11.38
N PRO A 304 -25.27 12.70 10.89
CA PRO A 304 -25.16 13.55 9.71
C PRO A 304 -24.51 14.91 9.99
N THR A 305 -24.09 15.21 11.23
CA THR A 305 -23.62 16.54 11.64
C THR A 305 -22.53 17.11 10.73
N ARG A 306 -21.53 16.29 10.33
CA ARG A 306 -20.49 16.71 9.39
C ARG A 306 -21.01 17.01 7.98
N ALA A 307 -21.93 16.20 7.47
CA ALA A 307 -22.54 16.45 6.17
C ALA A 307 -23.35 17.77 6.19
N ASN A 308 -24.11 18.00 7.26
CA ASN A 308 -24.87 19.24 7.44
C ASN A 308 -23.93 20.46 7.54
N LEU A 309 -22.82 20.34 8.29
CA LEU A 309 -21.79 21.40 8.37
C LEU A 309 -21.27 21.77 6.98
N TYR A 310 -20.80 20.79 6.21
CA TYR A 310 -20.20 21.07 4.91
C TYR A 310 -21.23 21.59 3.89
N ALA A 311 -22.48 21.12 3.95
CA ALA A 311 -23.56 21.64 3.11
C ALA A 311 -23.86 23.11 3.43
N ALA A 312 -24.15 23.44 4.70
CA ALA A 312 -24.47 24.81 5.11
C ALA A 312 -23.29 25.76 4.87
N ALA A 313 -22.06 25.31 5.17
CA ALA A 313 -20.86 26.10 4.90
C ALA A 313 -20.61 26.36 3.40
N SER A 314 -21.16 25.55 2.49
CA SER A 314 -21.06 25.81 1.04
C SER A 314 -21.99 26.94 0.58
N ASP A 315 -22.96 27.33 1.41
CA ASP A 315 -24.03 28.26 1.07
C ASP A 315 -23.84 29.65 1.70
N VAL A 316 -22.90 29.80 2.64
CA VAL A 316 -22.67 31.06 3.40
C VAL A 316 -22.24 32.25 2.55
N ALA A 317 -21.74 32.02 1.34
CA ALA A 317 -21.31 33.06 0.40
C ALA A 317 -22.29 33.24 -0.78
N SER A 318 -23.53 32.76 -0.64
CA SER A 318 -24.56 32.86 -1.67
C SER A 318 -25.79 33.62 -1.17
N ASP A 319 -26.81 33.77 -2.01
CA ASP A 319 -28.08 34.40 -1.63
C ASP A 319 -28.78 33.68 -0.47
N SER A 320 -28.45 32.41 -0.22
CA SER A 320 -28.96 31.64 0.92
C SER A 320 -28.12 31.77 2.20
N ALA A 321 -27.19 32.74 2.28
CA ALA A 321 -26.30 32.95 3.42
C ALA A 321 -27.04 33.07 4.77
N GLY A 322 -28.20 33.76 4.80
CA GLY A 322 -28.99 33.90 6.02
C GLY A 322 -29.64 32.59 6.52
N SER A 323 -30.06 31.70 5.62
CA SER A 323 -30.47 30.34 5.99
C SER A 323 -29.29 29.48 6.42
N ALA A 324 -28.17 29.55 5.69
CA ALA A 324 -26.97 28.80 5.99
C ALA A 324 -26.43 29.13 7.39
N LEU A 325 -26.38 30.40 7.77
CA LEU A 325 -26.00 30.82 9.13
C LEU A 325 -26.89 30.23 10.22
N ARG A 326 -28.20 30.20 9.99
CA ARG A 326 -29.15 29.59 10.93
C ARG A 326 -28.93 28.10 11.08
N GLU A 327 -28.60 27.40 10.00
CA GLU A 327 -28.26 25.98 10.07
C GLU A 327 -26.95 25.74 10.82
N LEU A 328 -25.91 26.53 10.52
CA LEU A 328 -24.62 26.45 11.21
C LEU A 328 -24.75 26.67 12.71
N SER A 329 -25.57 27.64 13.14
CA SER A 329 -25.76 27.95 14.56
C SER A 329 -26.43 26.83 15.37
N GLN A 330 -27.07 25.85 14.71
CA GLN A 330 -27.66 24.67 15.38
C GLN A 330 -26.64 23.54 15.55
N ILE A 331 -25.45 23.65 14.96
CA ILE A 331 -24.42 22.61 15.04
C ILE A 331 -23.67 22.74 16.35
N SER A 332 -23.78 21.72 17.21
CA SER A 332 -23.02 21.66 18.46
C SER A 332 -21.52 21.46 18.18
N PRO A 333 -20.64 22.40 18.56
CA PRO A 333 -19.20 22.29 18.31
C PRO A 333 -18.55 21.07 18.99
N ASP A 334 -19.11 20.61 20.10
CA ASP A 334 -18.60 19.48 20.88
C ASP A 334 -18.73 18.14 20.15
N LYS A 335 -19.63 18.07 19.15
CA LYS A 335 -19.79 16.90 18.27
C LYS A 335 -18.80 16.88 17.10
N LEU A 336 -18.03 17.96 16.90
CA LEU A 336 -17.10 18.10 15.79
C LEU A 336 -15.65 17.84 16.23
N GLN A 337 -14.85 17.35 15.30
CA GLN A 337 -13.40 17.29 15.46
C GLN A 337 -12.78 18.70 15.35
N GLU A 338 -11.59 18.90 15.92
CA GLU A 338 -10.91 20.20 15.93
C GLU A 338 -10.81 20.88 14.54
N PRO A 339 -10.48 20.16 13.45
CA PRO A 339 -10.44 20.78 12.12
C PRO A 339 -11.81 21.26 11.63
N ASP A 340 -12.90 20.61 12.03
CA ASP A 340 -14.26 20.96 11.63
C ASP A 340 -14.85 22.05 12.53
N ARG A 341 -14.44 22.13 13.80
CA ARG A 341 -14.76 23.28 14.67
C ARG A 341 -14.20 24.59 14.11
N LYS A 342 -12.97 24.56 13.60
CA LYS A 342 -12.35 25.72 12.93
C LYS A 342 -13.12 26.09 11.66
N LEU A 343 -13.54 25.09 10.90
CA LEU A 343 -14.34 25.30 9.69
C LEU A 343 -15.71 25.91 9.98
N LEU A 344 -16.41 25.43 11.02
CA LEU A 344 -17.67 26.02 11.49
C LEU A 344 -17.52 27.50 11.80
N LYS A 345 -16.53 27.86 12.63
CA LYS A 345 -16.24 29.27 12.97
C LYS A 345 -15.93 30.13 11.75
N ALA A 346 -15.17 29.59 10.80
CA ALA A 346 -14.84 30.30 9.56
C ALA A 346 -16.10 30.54 8.71
N ALA A 347 -16.95 29.52 8.56
CA ALA A 347 -18.20 29.62 7.79
C ALA A 347 -19.18 30.63 8.43
N GLU A 348 -19.31 30.63 9.76
CA GLU A 348 -20.12 31.60 10.50
C GLU A 348 -19.61 33.05 10.31
N ALA A 349 -18.29 33.24 10.37
CA ALA A 349 -17.68 34.54 10.14
C ALA A 349 -17.96 35.06 8.72
N VAL A 350 -17.78 34.21 7.70
CA VAL A 350 -18.06 34.56 6.30
C VAL A 350 -19.53 34.90 6.11
N GLY A 351 -20.45 34.04 6.57
CA GLY A 351 -21.88 34.30 6.44
C GLY A 351 -22.31 35.58 7.13
N THR A 352 -21.75 35.90 8.30
CA THR A 352 -22.04 37.15 9.03
C THR A 352 -21.63 38.39 8.24
N VAL A 353 -20.50 38.32 7.53
CA VAL A 353 -20.04 39.41 6.67
C VAL A 353 -20.95 39.57 5.46
N VAL A 354 -21.33 38.46 4.80
CA VAL A 354 -22.18 38.47 3.59
C VAL A 354 -23.59 38.96 3.88
N THR A 355 -24.14 38.63 5.05
CA THR A 355 -25.49 39.02 5.47
C THR A 355 -25.56 40.41 6.11
N ARG A 356 -24.43 41.07 6.35
CA ARG A 356 -24.41 42.42 6.91
C ARG A 356 -25.03 43.40 5.91
N THR A 357 -26.05 44.13 6.35
CA THR A 357 -26.55 45.27 5.60
C THR A 357 -25.42 46.27 5.39
N PRO A 358 -25.16 46.75 4.16
CA PRO A 358 -24.17 47.80 3.94
C PRO A 358 -24.49 48.98 4.86
N ASP A 359 -23.50 49.46 5.62
CA ASP A 359 -23.65 50.72 6.34
C ASP A 359 -24.06 51.78 5.32
N ALA A 360 -25.08 52.58 5.64
CA ALA A 360 -25.52 53.67 4.78
C ALA A 360 -24.27 54.47 4.38
N SER A 361 -23.97 54.48 3.08
CA SER A 361 -22.80 55.17 2.56
C SER A 361 -22.80 56.58 3.13
N PRO A 362 -21.73 57.03 3.83
CA PRO A 362 -21.64 58.43 4.21
C PRO A 362 -21.83 59.26 2.93
N PRO A 363 -22.52 60.42 3.01
CA PRO A 363 -22.82 61.23 1.84
C PRO A 363 -21.53 61.43 1.05
N ALA A 364 -21.60 61.20 -0.27
CA ALA A 364 -20.45 61.28 -1.17
C ALA A 364 -19.63 62.52 -0.82
N LYS A 365 -18.39 62.31 -0.36
CA LYS A 365 -17.43 63.41 -0.23
C LYS A 365 -17.30 64.05 -1.61
N PRO A 366 -17.21 65.39 -1.71
CA PRO A 366 -16.97 66.07 -2.97
C PRO A 366 -15.76 65.44 -3.67
N ALA A 367 -15.88 65.24 -4.99
CA ALA A 367 -14.83 64.65 -5.81
C ALA A 367 -13.46 65.31 -5.50
N LEU A 368 -12.50 64.48 -5.10
CA LEU A 368 -11.11 64.93 -4.95
C LEU A 368 -10.59 65.28 -6.35
N THR A 369 -10.20 66.53 -6.54
CA THR A 369 -9.45 66.97 -7.72
C THR A 369 -8.03 66.38 -7.70
N GLU A 370 -7.47 66.17 -8.88
CA GLU A 370 -6.20 65.51 -9.25
C GLU A 370 -4.91 66.01 -8.54
N LYS A 371 -4.99 66.86 -7.52
CA LYS A 371 -3.83 67.44 -6.81
C LYS A 371 -3.47 66.81 -5.46
N ASP A 372 -4.25 65.86 -4.95
CA ASP A 372 -4.02 65.24 -3.63
C ASP A 372 -3.54 63.77 -3.69
N VAL A 373 -2.96 63.33 -4.80
CA VAL A 373 -2.37 61.97 -4.92
C VAL A 373 -0.86 62.03 -4.66
N PRO A 374 -0.34 61.47 -3.55
CA PRO A 374 1.10 61.29 -3.37
C PRO A 374 1.64 60.25 -4.37
N PRO A 375 2.87 60.40 -4.89
CA PRO A 375 3.44 59.45 -5.83
C PRO A 375 3.62 58.07 -5.19
N MET A 376 3.14 57.04 -5.88
CA MET A 376 3.33 55.64 -5.51
C MET A 376 4.81 55.28 -5.41
N ALA A 377 5.23 54.77 -4.25
CA ALA A 377 6.49 54.09 -4.10
C ALA A 377 6.43 52.73 -4.82
N VAL A 378 7.32 52.53 -5.78
CA VAL A 378 7.52 51.26 -6.50
C VAL A 378 8.11 50.25 -5.51
N ALA A 379 7.36 49.21 -5.17
CA ALA A 379 7.85 48.09 -4.39
C ALA A 379 8.66 47.14 -5.28
N ASN A 380 9.94 46.96 -4.95
CA ASN A 380 10.84 45.99 -5.57
C ASN A 380 10.34 44.55 -5.38
N SER A 381 10.48 43.74 -6.42
CA SER A 381 10.15 42.32 -6.45
C SER A 381 10.97 41.50 -5.44
N PRO A 382 10.37 40.60 -4.65
CA PRO A 382 11.11 39.61 -3.88
C PRO A 382 11.61 38.47 -4.77
N GLU A 383 12.90 38.18 -4.63
CA GLU A 383 13.61 37.05 -5.21
C GLU A 383 13.05 35.68 -4.78
N ASN A 384 13.21 34.75 -5.72
CA ASN A 384 13.07 33.30 -5.62
C ASN A 384 13.51 32.72 -4.27
N ARG A 385 12.58 32.11 -3.53
CA ARG A 385 12.90 31.23 -2.40
C ARG A 385 12.64 29.78 -2.81
N ALA A 386 13.72 29.04 -3.02
CA ALA A 386 13.73 27.62 -3.30
C ALA A 386 12.93 26.83 -2.23
N GLU A 387 11.96 26.05 -2.70
CA GLU A 387 11.21 25.10 -1.91
C GLU A 387 12.09 23.90 -1.53
N LYS A 388 11.99 23.50 -0.26
CA LYS A 388 12.68 22.33 0.29
C LYS A 388 11.99 21.03 -0.17
N PRO A 389 12.74 19.95 -0.47
CA PRO A 389 12.17 18.67 -0.87
C PRO A 389 11.34 18.02 0.23
N VAL A 390 10.19 17.48 -0.19
CA VAL A 390 9.29 16.60 0.57
C VAL A 390 10.00 15.28 0.91
N PRO A 391 9.82 14.70 2.11
CA PRO A 391 10.51 13.48 2.53
C PRO A 391 10.08 12.24 1.74
N ALA A 392 11.04 11.32 1.58
CA ALA A 392 10.94 10.02 0.92
C ALA A 392 9.91 9.07 1.57
N PRO A 393 9.51 7.98 0.88
CA PRO A 393 8.51 7.04 1.39
C PRO A 393 8.96 6.41 2.70
N VAL A 394 8.06 6.42 3.67
CA VAL A 394 8.22 5.81 4.98
C VAL A 394 8.45 4.31 4.81
N ALA A 395 9.64 3.84 5.15
CA ALA A 395 9.86 2.45 5.52
C ALA A 395 8.96 2.14 6.72
N VAL A 396 8.19 1.05 6.62
CA VAL A 396 7.32 0.55 7.68
C VAL A 396 8.18 0.25 8.91
N ASN A 397 8.19 1.17 9.87
CA ASN A 397 8.89 1.03 11.12
C ASN A 397 7.96 0.26 12.09
N GLN A 398 7.99 -1.07 12.02
CA GLN A 398 7.29 -1.92 12.98
C GLN A 398 8.23 -2.21 14.15
N LYS A 399 7.86 -1.72 15.35
CA LYS A 399 8.49 -2.14 16.61
C LYS A 399 8.38 -3.67 16.75
N PRO A 400 9.46 -4.37 17.15
CA PRO A 400 9.39 -5.80 17.42
C PRO A 400 8.46 -6.07 18.61
N ALA A 401 7.50 -6.97 18.40
CA ALA A 401 6.70 -7.52 19.47
C ALA A 401 7.54 -8.46 20.34
N ARG A 402 7.23 -8.44 21.63
CA ARG A 402 7.88 -9.09 22.77
C ARG A 402 8.07 -10.61 22.57
N ASN A 403 9.23 -11.09 23.02
CA ASN A 403 9.76 -12.46 22.93
C ASN A 403 8.75 -13.57 23.24
N GLN A 404 8.57 -14.50 22.28
CA GLN A 404 8.11 -15.87 22.55
C GLN A 404 9.32 -16.78 22.80
N PRO A 405 9.19 -17.87 23.59
CA PRO A 405 10.28 -18.81 23.84
C PRO A 405 10.81 -19.43 22.54
N GLU A 406 12.13 -19.54 22.41
CA GLU A 406 12.83 -19.96 21.18
C GLU A 406 12.40 -21.36 20.68
N ASP A 407 11.96 -22.25 21.57
CA ASP A 407 11.49 -23.61 21.23
C ASP A 407 10.15 -23.62 20.47
N ASP A 408 9.22 -22.72 20.81
CA ASP A 408 7.95 -22.59 20.08
C ASP A 408 8.19 -22.02 18.67
N LEU A 409 9.22 -21.18 18.53
CA LEU A 409 9.62 -20.57 17.27
C LEU A 409 10.19 -21.63 16.31
N GLN A 410 11.08 -22.49 16.80
CA GLN A 410 11.71 -23.58 16.04
C GLN A 410 10.67 -24.54 15.46
N LYS A 411 9.71 -24.97 16.29
CA LYS A 411 8.62 -25.88 15.90
C LYS A 411 7.70 -25.25 14.85
N THR A 412 7.40 -23.95 14.99
CA THR A 412 6.57 -23.22 14.02
C THR A 412 7.29 -23.04 12.67
N MET A 413 8.62 -22.90 12.68
CA MET A 413 9.43 -22.81 11.47
C MET A 413 9.51 -24.13 10.70
N GLU A 414 9.59 -25.26 11.42
CA GLU A 414 9.54 -26.60 10.81
C GLU A 414 8.19 -26.88 10.17
N ASP A 415 7.09 -26.49 10.81
CA ASP A 415 5.75 -26.61 10.25
C ASP A 415 5.53 -25.70 9.03
N ALA A 416 6.09 -24.48 9.03
CA ALA A 416 6.03 -23.58 7.87
C ALA A 416 6.82 -24.14 6.68
N ARG A 417 8.01 -24.71 6.93
CA ARG A 417 8.83 -25.40 5.91
C ARG A 417 8.09 -26.61 5.32
N ARG A 418 7.42 -27.40 6.17
CA ARG A 418 6.62 -28.56 5.73
C ARG A 418 5.46 -28.13 4.85
N LYS A 419 4.69 -27.12 5.26
CA LYS A 419 3.57 -26.58 4.48
C LYS A 419 4.01 -25.97 3.14
N LEU A 420 5.15 -25.29 3.09
CA LEU A 420 5.71 -24.76 1.85
C LEU A 420 6.11 -25.88 0.88
N ALA A 421 6.75 -26.95 1.38
CA ALA A 421 7.08 -28.12 0.57
C ALA A 421 5.83 -28.88 0.06
N GLU A 422 4.77 -28.96 0.88
CA GLU A 422 3.49 -29.55 0.48
C GLU A 422 2.79 -28.74 -0.62
N ILE A 423 2.82 -27.41 -0.54
CA ILE A 423 2.27 -26.52 -1.58
C ILE A 423 3.06 -26.68 -2.89
N ASP A 424 4.40 -26.74 -2.83
CA ASP A 424 5.26 -26.94 -4.00
C ASP A 424 5.01 -28.30 -4.67
N ALA A 425 4.81 -29.36 -3.88
CA ALA A 425 4.47 -30.69 -4.38
C ALA A 425 3.09 -30.78 -5.03
N LEU A 426 2.12 -29.95 -4.58
CA LEU A 426 0.80 -29.85 -5.20
C LEU A 426 0.83 -29.08 -6.53
N LEU A 427 1.66 -28.04 -6.61
CA LEU A 427 1.85 -27.24 -7.82
C LEU A 427 2.69 -27.96 -8.88
N GLY A 428 3.61 -28.84 -8.48
CA GLY A 428 4.39 -29.68 -9.41
C GLY A 428 3.58 -30.80 -10.08
N LYS A 429 2.43 -31.20 -9.52
CA LYS A 429 1.54 -32.22 -10.11
C LYS A 429 0.49 -31.66 -11.06
N THR A 430 0.31 -30.35 -11.11
CA THR A 430 -0.66 -29.67 -12.00
C THR A 430 -0.05 -29.24 -13.34
N VAL A 431 1.26 -29.46 -13.52
CA VAL A 431 1.99 -29.25 -14.78
C VAL A 431 2.65 -30.56 -15.19
N GLN A 432 1.83 -31.55 -15.53
CA GLN A 432 2.20 -32.66 -16.41
C GLN A 432 1.03 -32.96 -17.35
#